data_AF-K7A4H4-F1
#
_entry.id   AF-K7A4H4-F1
#
_cell.length_a   1.000
_cell.length_b   1.000
_cell.length_c   1.000
_cell.angle_alpha   90.00
_cell.angle_beta   90.00
_cell.angle_gamma   90.00
#
_symmetry.space_group_name_H-M   'P 1'
#
loop_
_entity.id
_entity.type
_entity.pdbx_description
1 polymer ?
#
loop_
_entity_poly.entity_id
_entity_poly.type
_entity_poly.pdbx_seq_one_letter_code
_entity_poly.pdbx_strand_id
1 'polypeptide(L)'
;MSAKFDKSVTVKFTQDDFLTIADEAERSGTTIAHVVRESCLHYRQLKQVEEQLVAMEQRQQKVLFEVLSAALNLSLKKKQSIIAILDSNGVRI
;
A
#
# COMPACT_ATOMS: atom_id res chain seq x y z
N MET A 1 9.06 10.14 24.74
CA MET A 1 8.81 8.72 25.07
C MET A 1 9.82 7.87 24.32
N SER A 2 10.80 7.31 25.03
CA SER A 2 11.87 6.50 24.44
C SER A 2 11.34 5.09 24.17
N ALA A 3 11.00 4.79 22.92
CA ALA A 3 10.73 3.42 22.50
C ALA A 3 12.07 2.68 22.50
N LYS A 4 12.27 1.77 23.46
CA LYS A 4 13.41 0.86 23.49
C LYS A 4 13.44 0.04 22.20
N PHE A 5 14.40 0.31 21.34
CA PHE A 5 14.78 -0.62 20.27
C PHE A 5 15.61 -1.75 20.90
N ASP A 6 14.96 -2.68 21.59
CA ASP A 6 15.61 -3.73 22.41
C ASP A 6 16.32 -4.81 21.57
N LYS A 7 16.28 -4.75 20.23
CA LYS A 7 16.97 -5.71 19.36
C LYS A 7 17.85 -4.99 18.34
N SER A 8 19.15 -5.26 18.43
CA SER A 8 20.09 -4.90 17.37
C SER A 8 19.78 -5.74 16.13
N VAL A 9 19.79 -5.09 14.97
CA VAL A 9 19.61 -5.74 13.68
C VAL A 9 20.86 -5.48 12.86
N THR A 10 21.41 -6.54 12.29
CA THR A 10 22.49 -6.45 11.30
C THR A 10 21.89 -6.74 9.95
N VAL A 11 22.13 -5.85 8.98
CA VAL A 11 21.65 -5.98 7.61
C VAL A 11 22.86 -5.93 6.68
N LYS A 12 22.82 -6.72 5.62
CA LYS A 12 23.84 -6.71 4.57
C LYS A 12 23.26 -6.05 3.34
N PHE A 13 24.05 -5.20 2.72
CA PHE A 13 23.71 -4.50 1.48
C PHE A 13 24.71 -4.93 0.40
N THR A 14 24.32 -4.75 -0.86
CA THR A 14 25.31 -4.77 -1.94
C THR A 14 26.23 -3.56 -1.79
N GLN A 15 27.38 -3.58 -2.46
CA GLN A 15 28.33 -2.47 -2.39
C GLN A 15 27.69 -1.16 -2.89
N ASP A 16 26.95 -1.23 -4.00
CA ASP A 16 26.31 -0.06 -4.62
C ASP A 16 25.20 0.53 -3.73
N ASP A 17 24.37 -0.34 -3.13
CA ASP A 17 23.34 0.10 -2.18
C ASP A 17 23.97 0.75 -0.95
N PHE A 18 25.05 0.17 -0.43
CA PHE A 18 25.76 0.73 0.73
C PHE A 18 26.32 2.12 0.43
N LEU A 19 26.95 2.32 -0.73
CA LEU A 19 27.49 3.61 -1.14
C LEU A 19 26.36 4.65 -1.26
N THR A 20 25.23 4.27 -1.84
CA THR A 20 24.07 5.15 -1.97
C THR A 20 23.54 5.60 -0.59
N ILE A 21 23.44 4.68 0.37
CA ILE A 21 23.00 5.00 1.74
C ILE A 21 24.05 5.86 2.46
N ALA A 22 25.34 5.59 2.24
CA ALA A 22 26.42 6.36 2.85
C ALA A 22 26.43 7.82 2.35
N ASP A 23 26.29 8.04 1.05
CA ASP A 23 26.17 9.37 0.45
C ASP A 23 24.97 10.14 1.03
N GLU A 24 23.82 9.47 1.19
CA GLU A 24 22.63 10.08 1.78
C GLU A 24 22.83 10.42 3.26
N ALA A 25 23.50 9.55 4.01
CA ALA A 25 23.84 9.82 5.40
C ALA A 25 24.77 11.02 5.54
N GLU A 26 25.75 11.17 4.64
CA GLU A 26 26.66 12.31 4.59
C GLU A 26 25.90 13.60 4.24
N ARG A 27 25.05 13.59 3.21
CA ARG A 27 24.22 14.75 2.82
C ARG A 27 23.29 15.22 3.92
N SER A 28 22.70 14.27 4.64
CA SER A 28 21.78 14.52 5.74
C SER A 28 22.49 14.77 7.08
N GLY A 29 23.83 14.72 7.13
CA GLY A 29 24.62 14.96 8.34
C GLY A 29 24.32 13.97 9.46
N THR A 30 23.96 12.73 9.13
CA THR A 30 23.48 11.71 10.07
C THR A 30 24.22 10.38 9.90
N THR A 31 23.85 9.38 10.70
CA THR A 31 24.44 8.04 10.61
C THR A 31 23.69 7.18 9.60
N ILE A 32 24.41 6.28 8.92
CA ILE A 32 23.83 5.24 8.04
C ILE A 32 22.71 4.49 8.75
N ALA A 33 22.91 4.13 10.03
CA ALA A 33 21.90 3.43 10.82
C ALA A 33 20.61 4.23 11.00
N HIS A 34 20.70 5.56 11.08
CA HIS A 34 19.53 6.43 11.17
C HIS A 34 18.77 6.47 9.84
N VAL A 35 19.48 6.68 8.72
CA VAL A 35 18.89 6.66 7.36
C VAL A 35 18.12 5.37 7.11
N VAL A 36 18.73 4.22 7.45
CA VAL A 36 18.08 2.91 7.29
C VAL A 36 16.82 2.80 8.15
N ARG A 37 16.85 3.27 9.41
CA ARG A 37 15.66 3.23 10.28
C ARG A 37 14.54 4.10 9.76
N GLU A 38 14.84 5.34 9.36
CA GLU A 38 13.84 6.24 8.81
C GLU A 38 13.24 5.70 7.52
N SER A 39 14.08 5.18 6.63
CA SER A 39 13.62 4.54 5.38
C SER A 39 12.70 3.35 5.66
N CYS A 40 13.04 2.49 6.63
CA CYS A 40 12.17 1.38 7.03
C CYS A 40 10.83 1.86 7.64
N LEU A 41 10.85 2.90 8.47
CA LEU A 41 9.64 3.48 9.04
C LEU A 41 8.75 4.07 7.94
N HIS A 42 9.35 4.82 7.01
CA HIS A 42 8.66 5.42 5.88
C HIS A 42 8.05 4.35 4.98
N TYR A 43 8.80 3.30 4.65
CA TYR A 43 8.31 2.16 3.88
C TYR A 43 7.09 1.49 4.54
N ARG A 44 7.12 1.29 5.87
CA ARG A 44 5.98 0.72 6.60
C ARG A 44 4.76 1.61 6.56
N GLN A 45 4.94 2.92 6.73
CA GLN A 45 3.84 3.89 6.63
C GLN A 45 3.26 3.90 5.21
N LEU A 46 4.11 3.90 4.18
CA LEU A 46 3.69 3.84 2.79
C LEU A 46 2.88 2.57 2.51
N LYS A 47 3.34 1.41 2.98
CA LYS A 47 2.61 0.14 2.85
C LYS A 47 1.24 0.18 3.53
N GLN A 48 1.16 0.77 4.72
CA GLN A 48 -0.13 0.93 5.40
C GLN A 48 -1.10 1.83 4.62
N VAL A 49 -0.60 2.92 4.03
CA VAL A 49 -1.40 3.82 3.20
C VAL A 49 -1.85 3.12 1.92
N GLU A 50 -0.97 2.35 1.27
CA GLU A 50 -1.28 1.56 0.08
C GLU A 50 -2.42 0.57 0.36
N GLU A 51 -2.36 -0.19 1.47
CA GLU A 51 -3.42 -1.10 1.89
C GLU A 51 -4.76 -0.38 2.11
N GLN A 52 -4.73 0.80 2.73
CA GLN A 52 -5.92 1.62 2.94
C GLN A 52 -6.52 2.13 1.63
N LEU A 53 -5.68 2.55 0.69
CA LEU A 53 -6.12 3.02 -0.63
C LEU A 53 -6.78 1.88 -1.42
N VAL A 54 -6.20 0.68 -1.42
CA VAL A 54 -6.79 -0.50 -2.05
C VAL A 54 -8.16 -0.82 -1.46
N ALA A 55 -8.29 -0.80 -0.13
CA ALA A 55 -9.57 -1.03 0.54
C ALA A 55 -10.60 0.06 0.21
N MET A 56 -10.16 1.32 0.10
CA MET A 56 -11.03 2.43 -0.29
C MET A 56 -11.53 2.29 -1.73
N GLU A 57 -10.66 1.90 -2.66
CA GLU A 57 -10.99 1.70 -4.07
C GLU A 57 -12.03 0.58 -4.24
N GLN A 58 -11.82 -0.57 -3.61
CA GLN A 58 -12.77 -1.69 -3.62
C GLN A 58 -14.15 -1.26 -3.10
N ARG A 59 -14.17 -0.51 -1.99
CA ARG A 59 -15.43 0.01 -1.43
C ARG A 59 -16.10 1.00 -2.39
N GLN A 60 -15.34 1.88 -3.04
CA GLN A 60 -15.88 2.84 -4.00
C GLN A 60 -16.48 2.15 -5.22
N GLN A 61 -15.81 1.13 -5.76
CA GLN A 61 -16.33 0.32 -6.88
C GLN A 61 -17.67 -0.32 -6.52
N LYS A 62 -17.78 -0.93 -5.33
CA LYS A 62 -19.02 -1.53 -4.85
C LYS A 62 -20.15 -0.50 -4.69
N VAL A 63 -19.87 0.65 -4.09
CA VAL A 63 -20.87 1.72 -3.91
C VAL A 63 -21.31 2.27 -5.27
N LEU A 64 -20.38 2.49 -6.20
CA LEU A 64 -20.69 2.96 -7.54
C LEU A 64 -21.60 1.98 -8.28
N PHE A 65 -21.29 0.67 -8.21
CA PHE A 65 -22.14 -0.37 -8.80
C PHE A 65 -23.56 -0.36 -8.22
N GLU A 66 -23.70 -0.22 -6.90
CA GLU A 66 -25.01 -0.15 -6.26
C GLU A 66 -25.80 1.11 -6.66
N VAL A 67 -25.15 2.27 -6.69
CA VAL A 67 -25.76 3.54 -7.12
C VAL A 67 -26.23 3.46 -8.56
N LEU A 68 -25.39 2.97 -9.49
CA LEU A 68 -25.77 2.80 -10.90
C LEU A 68 -26.91 1.80 -11.05
N SER A 69 -26.87 0.70 -10.30
CA SER A 69 -27.93 -0.30 -10.35
C SER A 69 -29.25 0.24 -9.81
N ALA A 70 -29.22 1.11 -8.80
CA ALA A 70 -30.40 1.80 -8.29
C ALA A 70 -30.92 2.85 -9.30
N ALA A 71 -30.03 3.66 -9.89
CA ALA A 71 -30.39 4.67 -10.89
C ALA A 71 -31.02 4.05 -12.15
N LEU A 72 -30.55 2.88 -12.56
CA LEU A 72 -31.10 2.10 -13.69
C LEU A 72 -32.26 1.18 -13.29
N ASN A 73 -32.67 1.21 -12.03
CA ASN A 73 -33.73 0.37 -11.46
C ASN A 73 -33.56 -1.13 -11.80
N LEU A 74 -32.33 -1.64 -11.68
CA LEU A 74 -32.00 -3.01 -12.02
C LEU A 74 -32.57 -3.98 -10.98
N SER A 75 -33.24 -5.03 -11.46
CA SER A 75 -33.67 -6.13 -10.62
C SER A 75 -32.46 -6.94 -10.10
N LEU A 76 -32.63 -7.61 -8.96
CA LEU A 76 -31.59 -8.42 -8.33
C LEU A 76 -30.98 -9.45 -9.32
N LYS A 77 -31.82 -10.09 -10.14
CA LYS A 77 -31.37 -11.06 -11.17
C LYS A 77 -30.45 -10.43 -12.21
N LYS A 78 -30.73 -9.20 -12.66
CA LYS A 78 -29.89 -8.49 -13.62
C LYS A 78 -28.57 -8.04 -12.99
N LYS A 79 -28.58 -7.62 -11.72
CA LYS A 79 -27.34 -7.30 -11.00
C LYS A 79 -26.42 -8.53 -10.94
N GLN A 80 -26.95 -9.69 -10.57
CA GLN A 80 -26.18 -10.94 -10.49
C GLN A 80 -25.62 -11.38 -11.85
N SER A 81 -26.38 -11.25 -12.94
CA SER A 81 -25.86 -11.57 -14.28
C SER A 81 -24.73 -10.63 -14.70
N ILE A 82 -24.82 -9.34 -14.37
CA ILE A 82 -23.77 -8.36 -14.69
C ILE A 82 -22.49 -8.65 -13.90
N ILE A 83 -22.60 -8.97 -12.60
CA ILE A 83 -21.45 -9.38 -11.77
C ILE A 83 -20.76 -10.60 -12.38
N ALA A 84 -21.51 -11.62 -12.78
CA ALA A 84 -20.94 -12.83 -13.38
C ALA A 84 -20.19 -12.54 -14.71
N ILE A 85 -20.70 -11.60 -15.52
CA ILE A 85 -20.01 -11.17 -16.75
C ILE A 85 -18.71 -10.42 -16.41
N LEU A 86 -18.74 -9.54 -15.41
CA LEU A 86 -17.57 -8.78 -14.99
C LEU A 86 -16.48 -9.70 -14.43
N ASP A 87 -16.84 -10.68 -13.60
CA ASP A 87 -15.92 -11.71 -13.10
C ASP A 87 -15.29 -12.52 -14.24
N SER A 88 -16.08 -12.89 -15.27
CA SER A 88 -15.57 -13.61 -16.44
C SER A 88 -14.56 -12.79 -17.26
N ASN A 89 -14.65 -11.46 -17.18
CA ASN A 89 -13.73 -10.51 -17.80
C ASN A 89 -12.55 -10.12 -16.88
N GLY A 90 -12.43 -10.74 -15.71
CA GLY A 90 -11.36 -10.49 -14.74
C GLY A 90 -11.57 -9.26 -13.85
N VAL A 91 -12.75 -8.64 -13.88
CA VAL A 91 -13.11 -7.50 -13.03
C VAL A 91 -13.91 -8.00 -11.83
N ARG A 92 -13.31 -7.98 -10.65
CA ARG A 92 -13.96 -8.36 -9.39
C ARG A 92 -14.51 -7.12 -8.69
N ILE A 93 -15.80 -7.12 -8.37
CA ILE A 93 -16.52 -6.04 -7.67
C ILE A 93 -17.08 -6.54 -6.34
#